data_AF-B5YFU8-F1
#
_entry.id   AF-B5YFU8-F1
#
_cell.length_a   1.000
_cell.length_b   1.000
_cell.length_c   1.000
_cell.angle_alpha   90.00
_cell.angle_beta   90.00
_cell.angle_gamma   90.00
#
_symmetry.space_group_name_H-M   'P 1'
#
loop_
_entity.id
_entity.type
_entity.pdbx_description
1 polymer ?
#
loop_
_entity_poly.entity_id
_entity_poly.type
_entity_poly.pdbx_seq_one_letter_code
_entity_poly.pdbx_strand_id
1 'polypeptide(L)'
;MKRRDALKIFGGILGGGLLLTSSSWIADNLNASQPNKLPQLPWTYKSIDPKKAAERAYFGFYKGRCCYGAFDAIIGTLQDEVGFPFTGIPTELFVFGRSGIAETGSTCGALIGVAGAIFLLTGGVDKEKQDRAYKIIQDVFRFYEQEALPKYIPEKPKLNMQMKATVANSPICHISVSKWCAVTKFKAASKERDERCARITADCVLYALKLLEAEYKGSFKGAYPIKAKTKTCMDCHDKKDALNNTKGNMECGTCHFDGKINKTTKHPPF
;
A
#
# COMPACT_ATOMS: atom_id res chain seq x y z
N MET A 1 -15.14 -43.77 13.99
CA MET A 1 -14.53 -44.42 15.17
C MET A 1 -13.94 -43.35 16.09
N LYS A 2 -14.49 -43.24 17.31
CA LYS A 2 -14.00 -42.72 18.61
C LYS A 2 -12.72 -41.85 18.57
N ARG A 3 -12.76 -40.53 18.87
CA ARG A 3 -12.72 -39.94 20.24
C ARG A 3 -12.10 -40.89 21.28
N ARG A 4 -10.79 -41.12 21.21
CA ARG A 4 -9.92 -41.61 22.31
C ARG A 4 -8.49 -41.68 21.79
N ASP A 5 -7.80 -40.54 21.79
CA ASP A 5 -6.32 -40.46 21.83
C ASP A 5 -5.91 -39.15 22.55
N ALA A 6 -6.64 -38.85 23.62
CA ALA A 6 -6.12 -38.00 24.69
C ALA A 6 -5.33 -38.90 25.64
N LEU A 7 -4.22 -38.35 26.16
CA LEU A 7 -3.29 -38.91 27.16
C LEU A 7 -2.15 -39.79 26.62
N LYS A 8 -1.06 -39.12 26.22
CA LYS A 8 0.30 -39.53 26.60
C LYS A 8 0.96 -38.41 27.40
N ILE A 9 0.58 -38.35 28.68
CA ILE A 9 1.36 -37.73 29.75
C ILE A 9 2.38 -38.79 30.18
N PHE A 10 3.68 -38.54 30.00
CA PHE A 10 4.76 -39.08 30.83
C PHE A 10 6.05 -38.29 30.57
N GLY A 11 6.54 -37.60 31.59
CA GLY A 11 7.82 -36.88 31.53
C GLY A 11 8.07 -35.99 32.74
N GLY A 12 8.29 -36.59 33.91
CA GLY A 12 9.02 -35.95 35.02
C GLY A 12 8.18 -35.38 36.18
N ILE A 13 7.92 -36.20 37.20
CA ILE A 13 7.67 -35.71 38.57
C ILE A 13 8.97 -35.93 39.34
N LEU A 14 9.63 -34.85 39.76
CA LEU A 14 10.50 -34.81 40.93
C LEU A 14 10.55 -33.37 41.48
N GLY A 15 9.86 -33.16 42.60
CA GLY A 15 10.26 -32.20 43.65
C GLY A 15 9.79 -30.75 43.54
N GLY A 16 8.86 -30.36 44.42
CA GLY A 16 8.66 -28.97 44.84
C GLY A 16 7.23 -28.49 44.69
N GLY A 17 6.42 -28.67 45.73
CA GLY A 17 5.08 -28.08 45.76
C GLY A 17 5.14 -26.56 45.87
N LEU A 18 4.27 -25.87 45.14
CA LEU A 18 3.74 -24.57 45.54
C LEU A 18 2.42 -24.29 44.77
N LEU A 19 1.35 -24.23 45.55
CA LEU A 19 0.15 -23.39 45.40
C LEU A 19 -0.61 -23.41 44.06
N LEU A 20 -1.66 -24.24 44.07
CA LEU A 20 -2.91 -24.04 43.34
C LEU A 20 -3.56 -22.71 43.79
N THR A 21 -3.34 -21.62 43.05
CA THR A 21 -4.20 -20.44 43.16
C THR A 21 -4.51 -19.85 41.77
N SER A 22 -5.82 -19.81 41.48
CA SER A 22 -6.51 -19.06 40.43
C SER A 22 -6.14 -19.35 38.97
N SER A 23 -6.56 -20.51 38.48
CA SER A 23 -6.59 -20.88 37.06
C SER A 23 -7.69 -20.21 36.22
N SER A 24 -8.45 -19.26 36.76
CA SER A 24 -9.50 -18.55 35.98
C SER A 24 -8.92 -17.58 34.95
N TRP A 25 -7.81 -16.89 35.25
CA TRP A 25 -7.20 -15.92 34.33
C TRP A 25 -6.46 -16.54 33.14
N ILE A 26 -6.02 -17.81 33.27
CA ILE A 26 -5.36 -18.55 32.19
C ILE A 26 -6.42 -19.27 31.32
N ALA A 27 -7.53 -19.73 31.91
CA ALA A 27 -8.62 -20.36 31.17
C ALA A 27 -9.39 -19.37 30.29
N ASP A 28 -9.59 -18.13 30.73
CA ASP A 28 -10.28 -17.09 29.95
C ASP A 28 -9.50 -16.68 28.69
N ASN A 29 -8.16 -16.80 28.71
CA ASN A 29 -7.30 -16.53 27.55
C ASN A 29 -7.11 -17.73 26.60
N LEU A 30 -7.43 -18.96 27.05
CA LEU A 30 -7.38 -20.16 26.21
C LEU A 30 -8.71 -20.43 25.48
N ASN A 31 -9.80 -19.79 25.90
CA ASN A 31 -11.15 -19.97 25.36
C ASN A 31 -11.78 -18.70 24.77
N ALA A 32 -10.99 -17.65 24.51
CA ALA A 32 -11.43 -16.59 23.61
C ALA A 32 -11.51 -17.17 22.19
N SER A 33 -12.66 -17.79 21.87
CA SER A 33 -13.02 -18.15 20.50
C SER A 33 -12.81 -16.90 19.66
N GLN A 34 -11.81 -16.93 18.78
CA GLN A 34 -11.62 -15.88 17.79
C GLN A 34 -12.99 -15.63 17.14
N PRO A 35 -13.47 -14.39 17.06
CA PRO A 35 -14.74 -14.11 16.41
C PRO A 35 -14.68 -14.74 15.00
N ASN A 36 -15.50 -15.76 14.73
CA ASN A 36 -15.50 -16.51 13.47
C ASN A 36 -15.88 -15.63 12.25
N LYS A 37 -16.09 -14.33 12.43
CA LYS A 37 -16.51 -13.39 11.40
C LYS A 37 -15.70 -12.10 11.50
N LEU A 38 -15.08 -11.72 10.38
CA LEU A 38 -14.42 -10.43 10.24
C LEU A 38 -15.43 -9.28 10.45
N PRO A 39 -15.06 -8.22 11.20
CA PRO A 39 -15.92 -7.06 11.37
C PRO A 39 -16.07 -6.30 10.04
N GLN A 40 -17.17 -5.55 9.93
CA GLN A 40 -17.38 -4.66 8.79
C GLN A 40 -16.33 -3.55 8.75
N LEU A 41 -16.06 -3.02 7.56
CA LEU A 41 -15.15 -1.90 7.39
C LEU A 41 -15.78 -0.57 7.85
N PRO A 42 -14.96 0.38 8.35
CA PRO A 42 -13.50 0.30 8.47
C PRO A 42 -13.04 -0.40 9.74
N TRP A 43 -11.86 -1.00 9.72
CA TRP A 43 -11.19 -1.51 10.91
C TRP A 43 -10.46 -0.39 11.64
N THR A 44 -10.48 -0.43 12.97
CA THR A 44 -9.90 0.61 13.81
C THR A 44 -8.39 0.72 13.60
N TYR A 45 -7.96 1.85 13.05
CA TYR A 45 -6.54 2.16 12.92
C TYR A 45 -5.90 2.43 14.29
N LYS A 46 -4.67 1.95 14.45
CA LYS A 46 -3.76 2.31 15.55
C LYS A 46 -2.54 2.98 14.92
N SER A 47 -2.06 4.08 15.50
CA SER A 47 -0.85 4.76 15.02
C SER A 47 0.33 3.79 14.95
N ILE A 48 1.01 3.81 13.80
CA ILE A 48 2.16 2.95 13.49
C ILE A 48 3.42 3.82 13.46
N ASP A 49 4.55 3.31 13.99
CA ASP A 49 5.86 3.94 13.83
C ASP A 49 6.24 3.98 12.34
N PRO A 50 6.29 5.18 11.70
CA PRO A 50 6.53 5.27 10.27
C PRO A 50 7.91 4.75 9.85
N LYS A 51 8.93 4.85 10.71
CA LYS A 51 10.28 4.39 10.39
C LYS A 51 10.34 2.87 10.33
N LYS A 52 9.77 2.19 11.34
CA LYS A 52 9.68 0.73 11.36
C LYS A 52 8.86 0.19 10.20
N ALA A 53 7.74 0.83 9.89
CA ALA A 53 6.92 0.44 8.75
C ALA A 53 7.65 0.65 7.41
N ALA A 54 8.42 1.73 7.24
CA ALA A 54 9.21 1.98 6.05
C ALA A 54 10.32 0.93 5.85
N GLU A 55 11.04 0.57 6.91
CA GLU A 55 12.02 -0.53 6.88
C GLU A 55 11.34 -1.86 6.55
N ARG A 56 10.18 -2.15 7.17
CA ARG A 56 9.38 -3.34 6.85
C ARG A 56 8.94 -3.35 5.39
N ALA A 57 8.53 -2.22 4.83
CA ALA A 57 8.14 -2.09 3.44
C ALA A 57 9.31 -2.37 2.48
N TYR A 58 10.47 -1.79 2.80
CA TYR A 58 11.70 -1.97 2.05
C TYR A 58 12.13 -3.44 2.01
N PHE A 59 12.20 -4.12 3.16
CA PHE A 59 12.54 -5.55 3.19
C PHE A 59 11.41 -6.46 2.68
N GLY A 60 10.16 -6.05 2.88
CA GLY A 60 8.98 -6.72 2.34
C GLY A 60 9.01 -6.78 0.82
N PHE A 61 9.52 -5.74 0.15
CA PHE A 61 9.77 -5.80 -1.29
C PHE A 61 10.66 -7.00 -1.68
N TYR A 62 11.70 -7.30 -0.91
CA TYR A 62 12.59 -8.42 -1.22
C TYR A 62 11.97 -9.78 -0.90
N LYS A 63 10.91 -9.83 -0.08
CA LYS A 63 10.15 -11.06 0.22
C LYS A 63 9.03 -11.33 -0.80
N GLY A 64 8.23 -10.32 -1.14
CA GLY A 64 7.02 -10.47 -1.95
C GLY A 64 6.79 -9.38 -3.01
N ARG A 65 7.81 -8.55 -3.28
CA ARG A 65 7.75 -7.37 -4.18
C ARG A 65 6.85 -6.26 -3.64
N CYS A 66 6.72 -5.19 -4.43
CA CYS A 66 6.23 -3.90 -3.96
C CYS A 66 4.81 -3.91 -3.41
N CYS A 67 3.92 -4.74 -3.94
CA CYS A 67 2.53 -4.81 -3.47
C CYS A 67 2.42 -5.49 -2.09
N TYR A 68 3.03 -6.67 -1.95
CA TYR A 68 3.18 -7.32 -0.65
C TYR A 68 3.89 -6.41 0.35
N GLY A 69 5.06 -5.85 0.00
CA GLY A 69 5.84 -5.04 0.93
C GLY A 69 5.07 -3.83 1.46
N ALA A 70 4.32 -3.14 0.59
CA ALA A 70 3.50 -2.00 1.01
C ALA A 70 2.32 -2.41 1.90
N PHE A 71 1.60 -3.48 1.55
CA PHE A 71 0.45 -3.93 2.34
C PHE A 71 0.89 -4.51 3.70
N ASP A 72 1.91 -5.37 3.69
CA ASP A 72 2.50 -5.99 4.88
C ASP A 72 3.11 -4.96 5.84
N ALA A 73 3.70 -3.89 5.33
CA ALA A 73 4.22 -2.82 6.18
C ALA A 73 3.15 -2.12 7.04
N ILE A 74 1.93 -2.00 6.55
CA ILE A 74 0.83 -1.36 7.27
C ILE A 74 0.01 -2.42 8.02
N ILE A 75 -0.58 -3.37 7.29
CA ILE A 75 -1.48 -4.37 7.85
C ILE A 75 -0.71 -5.43 8.64
N GLY A 76 0.46 -5.87 8.17
CA GLY A 76 1.30 -6.81 8.92
C GLY A 76 1.83 -6.20 10.23
N THR A 77 2.12 -4.90 10.26
CA THR A 77 2.45 -4.23 11.54
C THR A 77 1.24 -4.20 12.48
N LEU A 78 0.03 -3.96 11.97
CA LEU A 78 -1.19 -4.03 12.78
C LEU A 78 -1.54 -5.47 13.21
N GLN A 79 -1.16 -6.49 12.44
CA GLN A 79 -1.23 -7.89 12.89
C GLN A 79 -0.39 -8.12 14.13
N ASP A 80 0.86 -7.66 14.10
CA ASP A 80 1.80 -7.83 15.20
C ASP A 80 1.40 -7.01 16.44
N GLU A 81 0.86 -5.81 16.24
CA GLU A 81 0.61 -4.85 17.32
C GLU A 81 -0.81 -4.83 17.89
N VAL A 82 -1.80 -5.32 17.13
CA VAL A 82 -3.23 -5.28 17.51
C VAL A 82 -3.86 -6.68 17.47
N GLY A 83 -3.45 -7.54 16.53
CA GLY A 83 -4.02 -8.86 16.36
C GLY A 83 -5.29 -8.87 15.50
N PHE A 84 -6.34 -9.56 15.95
CA PHE A 84 -7.61 -9.60 15.23
C PHE A 84 -8.25 -8.19 15.18
N PRO A 85 -8.84 -7.74 14.06
CA PRO A 85 -9.16 -8.50 12.85
C PRO A 85 -8.04 -8.59 11.80
N PHE A 86 -6.94 -7.87 11.98
CA PHE A 86 -5.86 -7.81 10.98
C PHE A 86 -5.25 -9.17 10.69
N THR A 87 -5.14 -10.04 11.70
CA THR A 87 -4.65 -11.43 11.55
C THR A 87 -5.53 -12.32 10.69
N GLY A 88 -6.77 -11.90 10.39
CA GLY A 88 -7.66 -12.61 9.49
C GLY A 88 -7.39 -12.36 7.99
N ILE A 89 -6.45 -11.49 7.63
CA ILE A 89 -6.04 -11.27 6.23
C ILE A 89 -4.62 -11.79 6.02
N PRO A 90 -4.41 -12.81 5.16
CA PRO A 90 -3.05 -13.22 4.81
C PRO A 90 -2.39 -12.15 3.93
N THR A 91 -1.37 -11.46 4.45
CA THR A 91 -0.65 -10.41 3.69
C THR A 91 0.02 -10.96 2.43
N GLU A 92 0.37 -12.26 2.42
CA GLU A 92 0.90 -12.98 1.26
C GLU A 92 0.00 -12.91 0.02
N LEU A 93 -1.32 -12.73 0.20
CA LEU A 93 -2.24 -12.52 -0.93
C LEU A 93 -1.73 -11.41 -1.85
N PHE A 94 -1.20 -10.31 -1.31
CA PHE A 94 -0.77 -9.14 -2.06
C PHE A 94 0.50 -9.35 -2.91
N VAL A 95 1.11 -10.54 -2.91
CA VAL A 95 2.16 -10.89 -3.88
C VAL A 95 1.67 -10.78 -5.34
N PHE A 96 0.35 -10.96 -5.57
CA PHE A 96 -0.25 -10.84 -6.91
C PHE A 96 0.06 -9.50 -7.59
N GLY A 97 0.20 -8.41 -6.82
CA GLY A 97 0.40 -7.06 -7.36
C GLY A 97 1.82 -6.79 -7.88
N ARG A 98 2.71 -7.79 -7.84
CA ARG A 98 4.08 -7.72 -8.39
C ARG A 98 4.10 -7.18 -9.82
N SER A 99 5.02 -6.24 -10.07
CA SER A 99 5.29 -5.65 -11.39
C SER A 99 4.04 -5.14 -12.12
N GLY A 100 3.11 -4.56 -11.36
CA GLY A 100 1.85 -4.05 -11.86
C GLY A 100 0.87 -5.15 -12.21
N ILE A 101 0.47 -5.95 -11.20
CA ILE A 101 -0.46 -7.08 -11.30
C ILE A 101 0.07 -8.18 -12.23
N ALA A 102 0.58 -9.27 -11.65
CA ALA A 102 1.07 -10.43 -12.36
C ALA A 102 2.00 -10.08 -13.54
N GLU A 103 2.88 -9.09 -13.33
CA GLU A 103 3.87 -8.64 -14.32
C GLU A 103 3.32 -8.02 -15.61
N THR A 104 2.05 -7.63 -15.65
CA THR A 104 1.45 -6.93 -16.80
C THR A 104 1.94 -5.47 -16.97
N GLY A 105 2.65 -4.93 -15.98
CA GLY A 105 3.16 -3.56 -16.04
C GLY A 105 2.11 -2.48 -15.78
N SER A 106 0.92 -2.86 -15.29
CA SER A 106 -0.19 -1.95 -14.94
C SER A 106 0.11 -1.12 -13.67
N THR A 107 -0.89 -0.72 -12.89
CA THR A 107 -0.71 0.12 -11.68
C THR A 107 0.40 -0.37 -10.76
N CYS A 108 1.29 0.53 -10.32
CA CYS A 108 2.41 0.18 -9.45
C CYS A 108 1.98 -0.63 -8.22
N GLY A 109 2.63 -1.77 -7.99
CA GLY A 109 2.28 -2.67 -6.89
C GLY A 109 2.30 -1.98 -5.52
N ALA A 110 3.27 -1.08 -5.26
CA ALA A 110 3.31 -0.32 -4.01
C ALA A 110 2.03 0.50 -3.79
N LEU A 111 1.49 1.11 -4.86
CA LEU A 111 0.23 1.87 -4.81
C LEU A 111 -0.98 0.95 -4.54
N ILE A 112 -1.00 -0.24 -5.13
CA ILE A 112 -2.05 -1.25 -4.87
C ILE A 112 -2.02 -1.68 -3.39
N GLY A 113 -0.82 -1.96 -2.87
CA GLY A 113 -0.65 -2.40 -1.48
C GLY A 113 -1.10 -1.35 -0.47
N VAL A 114 -0.63 -0.11 -0.61
CA VAL A 114 -1.06 0.98 0.28
C VAL A 114 -2.56 1.29 0.11
N ALA A 115 -3.11 1.25 -1.11
CA ALA A 115 -4.54 1.49 -1.33
C ALA A 115 -5.42 0.45 -0.65
N GLY A 116 -5.04 -0.83 -0.73
CA GLY A 116 -5.73 -1.91 -0.02
C GLY A 116 -5.70 -1.71 1.50
N ALA A 117 -4.54 -1.35 2.05
CA ALA A 117 -4.39 -1.07 3.47
C ALA A 117 -5.23 0.14 3.92
N ILE A 118 -5.19 1.25 3.17
CA ILE A 118 -6.02 2.44 3.44
C ILE A 118 -7.50 2.07 3.42
N PHE A 119 -7.96 1.32 2.41
CA PHE A 119 -9.37 0.98 2.28
C PHE A 119 -9.87 0.11 3.45
N LEU A 120 -9.04 -0.77 4.00
CA LEU A 120 -9.38 -1.51 5.22
C LEU A 120 -9.58 -0.58 6.43
N LEU A 121 -8.79 0.49 6.52
CA LEU A 121 -8.72 1.36 7.69
C LEU A 121 -9.68 2.55 7.65
N THR A 122 -10.13 2.94 6.46
CA THR A 122 -10.96 4.15 6.29
C THR A 122 -12.15 3.96 5.36
N GLY A 123 -12.24 2.82 4.68
CA GLY A 123 -13.20 2.55 3.62
C GLY A 123 -14.43 1.76 4.05
N GLY A 124 -15.26 1.45 3.05
CA GLY A 124 -16.52 0.73 3.19
C GLY A 124 -17.27 0.75 1.86
N VAL A 125 -18.27 -0.12 1.72
CA VAL A 125 -19.09 -0.21 0.50
C VAL A 125 -20.08 0.95 0.36
N ASP A 126 -20.47 1.57 1.48
CA ASP A 126 -21.30 2.77 1.45
C ASP A 126 -20.52 3.97 0.92
N LYS A 127 -21.24 4.87 0.26
CA LYS A 127 -20.68 6.00 -0.50
C LYS A 127 -19.81 6.92 0.38
N GLU A 128 -20.21 7.15 1.62
CA GLU A 128 -19.51 8.05 2.54
C GLU A 128 -18.13 7.50 2.88
N LYS A 129 -18.04 6.24 3.33
CA LYS A 129 -16.76 5.59 3.64
C LYS A 129 -15.92 5.39 2.39
N GLN A 130 -16.55 5.07 1.26
CA GLN A 130 -15.87 4.96 -0.02
C GLN A 130 -15.20 6.30 -0.39
N ASP A 131 -15.93 7.42 -0.32
CA ASP A 131 -15.39 8.74 -0.64
C ASP A 131 -14.27 9.17 0.32
N ARG A 132 -14.40 8.82 1.60
CA ARG A 132 -13.36 9.02 2.61
C ARG A 132 -12.06 8.32 2.21
N ALA A 133 -12.10 7.01 1.94
CA ALA A 133 -10.92 6.26 1.51
C ALA A 133 -10.37 6.75 0.16
N TYR A 134 -11.25 7.08 -0.79
CA TYR A 134 -10.83 7.51 -2.12
C TYR A 134 -10.04 8.83 -2.10
N LYS A 135 -10.40 9.78 -1.23
CA LYS A 135 -9.62 11.02 -1.07
C LYS A 135 -8.18 10.74 -0.65
N ILE A 136 -7.99 9.84 0.31
CA ILE A 136 -6.66 9.46 0.82
C ILE A 136 -5.88 8.69 -0.25
N ILE A 137 -6.50 7.68 -0.86
CA ILE A 137 -5.87 6.86 -1.91
C ILE A 137 -5.45 7.73 -3.10
N GLN A 138 -6.32 8.62 -3.58
CA GLN A 138 -6.00 9.51 -4.69
C GLN A 138 -4.83 10.44 -4.37
N ASP A 139 -4.72 10.93 -3.13
CA ASP A 139 -3.60 11.79 -2.74
C ASP A 139 -2.26 11.02 -2.75
N VAL A 140 -2.24 9.74 -2.34
CA VAL A 140 -1.05 8.87 -2.47
C VAL A 140 -0.68 8.62 -3.94
N PHE A 141 -1.67 8.37 -4.80
CA PHE A 141 -1.42 8.18 -6.23
C PHE A 141 -0.83 9.45 -6.85
N ARG A 142 -1.35 10.62 -6.49
CA ARG A 142 -0.87 11.91 -6.99
C ARG A 142 0.51 12.27 -6.43
N PHE A 143 0.80 11.96 -5.16
CA PHE A 143 2.15 12.04 -4.60
C PHE A 143 3.13 11.24 -5.47
N TYR A 144 2.81 9.99 -5.79
CA TYR A 144 3.65 9.12 -6.61
C TYR A 144 3.84 9.64 -8.05
N GLU A 145 2.80 10.19 -8.66
CA GLU A 145 2.88 10.78 -9.99
C GLU A 145 3.77 12.04 -10.04
N GLN A 146 3.76 12.84 -8.97
CA GLN A 146 4.27 14.21 -8.98
C GLN A 146 5.65 14.35 -8.31
N GLU A 147 5.98 13.48 -7.36
CA GLU A 147 7.25 13.55 -6.64
C GLU A 147 8.40 12.88 -7.37
N ALA A 148 9.60 13.42 -7.17
CA ALA A 148 10.83 12.75 -7.58
C ALA A 148 11.14 11.63 -6.58
N LEU A 149 11.01 10.37 -7.02
CA LEU A 149 11.21 9.17 -6.21
C LEU A 149 12.29 8.25 -6.79
N PRO A 150 12.99 7.44 -5.96
CA PRO A 150 12.83 7.29 -4.50
C PRO A 150 13.47 8.41 -3.67
N LYS A 151 12.98 8.61 -2.44
CA LYS A 151 13.57 9.50 -1.41
C LYS A 151 14.06 8.71 -0.19
N TYR A 152 13.40 7.60 0.12
CA TYR A 152 13.75 6.75 1.24
C TYR A 152 15.18 6.21 1.12
N ILE A 153 15.90 6.23 2.24
CA ILE A 153 17.22 5.60 2.38
C ILE A 153 17.09 4.57 3.51
N PRO A 154 17.21 3.27 3.20
CA PRO A 154 17.11 2.24 4.22
C PRO A 154 18.32 2.27 5.16
N GLU A 155 18.14 1.84 6.41
CA GLU A 155 19.25 1.74 7.38
C GLU A 155 20.28 0.71 6.94
N LYS A 156 19.82 -0.41 6.37
CA LYS A 156 20.65 -1.51 5.88
C LYS A 156 20.29 -1.84 4.42
N PRO A 157 20.75 -1.02 3.45
CA PRO A 157 20.43 -1.25 2.04
C PRO A 157 20.98 -2.60 1.56
N LYS A 158 20.15 -3.36 0.83
CA LYS A 158 20.55 -4.51 0.02
C LYS A 158 21.50 -4.13 -1.11
N LEU A 159 21.40 -2.90 -1.61
CA LEU A 159 22.35 -2.33 -2.54
C LEU A 159 22.75 -0.92 -2.09
N ASN A 160 23.98 -0.80 -1.60
CA ASN A 160 24.52 0.46 -1.10
C ASN A 160 24.91 1.37 -2.26
N MET A 161 23.95 2.15 -2.74
CA MET A 161 24.17 3.16 -3.77
C MET A 161 23.24 4.36 -3.60
N GLN A 162 23.65 5.50 -4.14
CA GLN A 162 22.78 6.65 -4.31
C GLN A 162 21.81 6.38 -5.47
N MET A 163 20.51 6.53 -5.19
CA MET A 163 19.47 6.31 -6.18
C MET A 163 19.06 7.64 -6.82
N LYS A 164 19.21 7.74 -8.15
CA LYS A 164 18.70 8.89 -8.90
C LYS A 164 17.18 8.88 -8.85
N ALA A 165 16.59 9.94 -8.30
CA ALA A 165 15.16 10.14 -8.27
C ALA A 165 14.62 10.65 -9.63
N THR A 166 13.40 10.27 -9.98
CA THR A 166 12.70 10.73 -11.19
C THR A 166 11.22 10.92 -10.90
N VAL A 167 10.57 11.86 -11.60
CA VAL A 167 9.11 12.05 -11.55
C VAL A 167 8.44 11.11 -12.56
N ALA A 168 7.57 10.22 -12.09
CA ALA A 168 6.94 9.20 -12.96
C ALA A 168 5.90 9.81 -13.92
N ASN A 169 5.14 10.82 -13.46
CA ASN A 169 3.98 11.37 -14.15
C ASN A 169 2.91 10.33 -14.53
N SER A 170 2.87 9.19 -13.84
CA SER A 170 1.90 8.12 -14.05
C SER A 170 1.95 7.14 -12.88
N PRO A 171 0.82 6.58 -12.43
CA PRO A 171 0.81 5.51 -11.43
C PRO A 171 1.15 4.15 -12.05
N ILE A 172 1.28 4.06 -13.39
CA ILE A 172 1.54 2.83 -14.13
C ILE A 172 3.01 2.41 -13.96
N CYS A 173 3.22 1.15 -13.56
CA CYS A 173 4.52 0.55 -13.28
C CYS A 173 5.42 0.57 -14.51
N HIS A 174 4.89 0.16 -15.67
CA HIS A 174 5.61 0.17 -16.94
C HIS A 174 6.20 1.55 -17.24
N ILE A 175 5.38 2.61 -17.15
CA ILE A 175 5.82 3.98 -17.44
C ILE A 175 6.86 4.45 -16.40
N SER A 176 6.60 4.25 -15.11
CA SER A 176 7.51 4.67 -14.04
C SER A 176 8.88 4.02 -14.17
N VAL A 177 8.93 2.70 -14.39
CA VAL A 177 10.19 1.96 -14.52
C VAL A 177 10.91 2.33 -15.81
N SER A 178 10.20 2.39 -16.94
CA SER A 178 10.81 2.69 -18.25
C SER A 178 11.41 4.08 -18.30
N LYS A 179 10.71 5.11 -17.79
CA LYS A 179 11.24 6.48 -17.70
C LYS A 179 12.50 6.54 -16.83
N TRP A 180 12.50 5.85 -15.69
CA TRP A 180 13.67 5.81 -14.82
C TRP A 180 14.86 5.09 -15.47
N CYS A 181 14.63 3.95 -16.12
CA CYS A 181 15.67 3.22 -16.85
C CYS A 181 16.23 4.07 -18.00
N ALA A 182 15.39 4.80 -18.73
CA ALA A 182 15.83 5.67 -19.81
C ALA A 182 16.77 6.80 -19.34
N VAL A 183 16.53 7.35 -18.15
CA VAL A 183 17.33 8.43 -17.54
C VAL A 183 18.62 7.90 -16.91
N THR A 184 18.59 6.71 -16.30
CA THR A 184 19.73 6.14 -15.57
C THR A 184 20.59 5.19 -16.38
N LYS A 185 20.08 4.71 -17.52
CA LYS A 185 20.67 3.66 -18.37
C LYS A 185 20.77 2.28 -17.70
N PHE A 186 20.21 2.10 -16.51
CA PHE A 186 20.06 0.78 -15.91
C PHE A 186 19.02 -0.06 -16.65
N LYS A 187 19.23 -1.38 -16.65
CA LYS A 187 18.30 -2.34 -17.26
C LYS A 187 17.09 -2.57 -16.35
N ALA A 188 15.92 -2.86 -16.93
CA ALA A 188 14.72 -3.18 -16.14
C ALA A 188 14.91 -4.42 -15.25
N ALA A 189 15.69 -5.41 -15.67
CA ALA A 189 16.00 -6.62 -14.88
C ALA A 189 17.18 -6.45 -13.90
N SER A 190 17.63 -5.21 -13.65
CA SER A 190 18.81 -4.93 -12.83
C SER A 190 18.53 -4.91 -11.32
N LYS A 191 19.58 -5.09 -10.51
CA LYS A 191 19.49 -4.98 -9.04
C LYS A 191 19.21 -3.54 -8.61
N GLU A 192 19.67 -2.58 -9.38
CA GLU A 192 19.46 -1.14 -9.21
C GLU A 192 17.98 -0.79 -9.37
N ARG A 193 17.30 -1.37 -10.36
CA ARG A 193 15.83 -1.21 -10.50
C ARG A 193 15.10 -1.85 -9.33
N ASP A 194 15.50 -3.05 -8.91
CA ASP A 194 14.90 -3.71 -7.76
C ASP A 194 15.07 -2.87 -6.48
N GLU A 195 16.27 -2.34 -6.23
CA GLU A 195 16.56 -1.43 -5.12
C GLU A 195 15.72 -0.15 -5.19
N ARG A 196 15.56 0.43 -6.38
CA ARG A 196 14.67 1.57 -6.60
C ARG A 196 13.25 1.26 -6.15
N CYS A 197 12.71 0.13 -6.61
CA CYS A 197 11.35 -0.27 -6.31
C CYS A 197 11.16 -0.60 -4.83
N ALA A 198 12.17 -1.15 -4.15
CA ALA A 198 12.16 -1.35 -2.70
C ALA A 198 12.04 -0.02 -1.95
N ARG A 199 12.86 0.98 -2.31
CA ARG A 199 12.82 2.31 -1.69
C ARG A 199 11.51 3.06 -1.98
N ILE A 200 11.01 2.98 -3.21
CA ILE A 200 9.69 3.54 -3.59
C ILE A 200 8.56 2.88 -2.78
N THR A 201 8.66 1.58 -2.50
CA THR A 201 7.66 0.89 -1.66
C THR A 201 7.62 1.52 -0.27
N ALA A 202 8.77 1.81 0.32
CA ALA A 202 8.87 2.53 1.60
C ALA A 202 8.39 3.99 1.52
N ASP A 203 8.72 4.72 0.45
CA ASP A 203 8.22 6.10 0.22
C ASP A 203 6.68 6.14 0.20
N CYS A 204 6.05 5.22 -0.52
CA CYS A 204 4.59 5.13 -0.58
C CYS A 204 3.98 4.82 0.80
N VAL A 205 4.59 3.93 1.58
CA VAL A 205 4.13 3.59 2.93
C VAL A 205 4.27 4.77 3.87
N LEU A 206 5.42 5.46 3.88
CA LEU A 206 5.63 6.66 4.70
C LEU A 206 4.57 7.73 4.40
N TYR A 207 4.29 7.95 3.12
CA TYR A 207 3.29 8.93 2.72
C TYR A 207 1.86 8.49 3.08
N ALA A 208 1.52 7.22 2.88
CA ALA A 208 0.23 6.67 3.30
C ALA A 208 0.02 6.77 4.82
N LEU A 209 1.03 6.44 5.64
CA LEU A 209 0.94 6.56 7.09
C LEU A 209 0.79 8.00 7.55
N LYS A 210 1.47 8.96 6.90
CA LYS A 210 1.25 10.39 7.15
C LYS A 210 -0.22 10.77 6.96
N LEU A 211 -0.86 10.29 5.88
CA LEU A 211 -2.26 10.60 5.62
C LEU A 211 -3.23 9.85 6.55
N LEU A 212 -2.97 8.58 6.85
CA LEU A 212 -3.76 7.79 7.80
C LEU A 212 -3.71 8.39 9.21
N GLU A 213 -2.55 8.87 9.65
CA GLU A 213 -2.39 9.52 10.94
C GLU A 213 -3.12 10.88 10.98
N ALA A 214 -3.06 11.66 9.90
CA ALA A 214 -3.83 12.90 9.78
C ALA A 214 -5.34 12.63 9.80
N GLU A 215 -5.78 11.59 9.09
CA GLU A 215 -7.18 11.14 9.06
C GLU A 215 -7.65 10.69 10.44
N TYR A 216 -6.85 9.88 11.14
CA TYR A 216 -7.13 9.42 12.49
C TYR A 216 -7.30 10.59 13.48
N LYS A 217 -6.52 11.66 13.30
CA LYS A 217 -6.60 12.90 14.09
C LYS A 217 -7.66 13.89 13.61
N GLY A 218 -8.45 13.56 12.58
CA GLY A 218 -9.43 14.47 11.98
C GLY A 218 -8.84 15.71 11.31
N SER A 219 -7.55 15.68 10.96
CA SER A 219 -6.80 16.80 10.35
C SER A 219 -6.38 16.51 8.90
N PHE A 220 -6.93 15.46 8.28
CA PHE A 220 -6.61 15.10 6.89
C PHE A 220 -6.89 16.25 5.93
N LYS A 221 -5.85 16.59 5.15
CA LYS A 221 -5.93 17.50 4.01
C LYS A 221 -5.01 16.97 2.93
N GLY A 222 -5.59 16.63 1.78
CA GLY A 222 -4.82 16.19 0.62
C GLY A 222 -3.80 17.25 0.20
N ALA A 223 -2.57 16.83 -0.08
CA ALA A 223 -1.48 17.72 -0.45
C ALA A 223 -1.26 17.80 -1.97
N TYR A 224 -1.71 16.79 -2.72
CA TYR A 224 -1.46 16.70 -4.16
C TYR A 224 -2.78 16.85 -4.94
N PRO A 225 -3.04 18.02 -5.55
CA PRO A 225 -4.19 18.20 -6.40
C PRO A 225 -4.03 17.48 -7.74
N ILE A 226 -5.14 17.31 -8.46
CA ILE A 226 -5.10 16.97 -9.89
C ILE A 226 -4.33 18.08 -10.62
N LYS A 227 -3.42 17.71 -11.53
CA LYS A 227 -2.66 18.71 -12.29
C LYS A 227 -3.58 19.58 -13.14
N ALA A 228 -3.22 20.85 -13.30
CA ALA A 228 -4.03 21.83 -14.01
C ALA A 228 -4.40 21.38 -15.44
N LYS A 229 -3.45 20.81 -16.20
CA LYS A 229 -3.71 20.31 -17.57
C LYS A 229 -4.76 19.19 -17.58
N THR A 230 -4.62 18.22 -16.69
CA THR A 230 -5.60 17.13 -16.53
C THR A 230 -6.98 17.69 -16.15
N LYS A 231 -7.04 18.69 -15.26
CA LYS A 231 -8.30 19.35 -14.89
C LYS A 231 -8.98 20.02 -16.10
N THR A 232 -8.23 20.70 -16.96
CA THR A 232 -8.77 21.29 -18.19
C THR A 232 -9.39 20.26 -19.13
N CYS A 233 -8.81 19.06 -19.25
CA CYS A 233 -9.41 17.99 -20.04
C CYS A 233 -10.71 17.49 -19.39
N MET A 234 -10.71 17.27 -18.07
CA MET A 234 -11.87 16.77 -17.34
C MET A 234 -13.07 17.72 -17.37
N ASP A 235 -12.85 19.02 -17.60
CA ASP A 235 -13.94 20.00 -17.74
C ASP A 235 -14.93 19.66 -18.86
N CYS A 236 -14.50 18.93 -19.90
CA CYS A 236 -15.35 18.43 -20.98
C CYS A 236 -15.51 16.89 -20.96
N HIS A 237 -14.48 16.15 -20.53
CA HIS A 237 -14.44 14.69 -20.70
C HIS A 237 -15.04 13.88 -19.53
N ASP A 238 -15.30 14.48 -18.37
CA ASP A 238 -15.87 13.81 -17.18
C ASP A 238 -17.21 14.42 -16.71
N LYS A 239 -17.60 15.59 -17.24
CA LYS A 239 -18.89 16.22 -16.90
C LYS A 239 -20.04 15.59 -17.66
N LYS A 240 -21.13 15.29 -16.95
CA LYS A 240 -22.30 14.53 -17.44
C LYS A 240 -22.96 15.14 -18.68
N ASP A 241 -22.99 16.46 -18.79
CA ASP A 241 -23.63 17.21 -19.89
C ASP A 241 -22.64 17.64 -20.99
N ALA A 242 -21.40 17.14 -20.94
CA ALA A 242 -20.36 17.33 -21.96
C ALA A 242 -20.07 16.00 -22.69
N LEU A 243 -18.91 15.86 -23.34
CA LEU A 243 -18.52 14.63 -24.06
C LEU A 243 -18.58 13.37 -23.18
N ASN A 244 -18.23 13.50 -21.89
CA ASN A 244 -18.35 12.46 -20.86
C ASN A 244 -17.85 11.06 -21.30
N ASN A 245 -16.72 11.02 -22.00
CA ASN A 245 -16.19 9.80 -22.64
C ASN A 245 -14.90 9.29 -21.97
N THR A 246 -14.56 9.80 -20.78
CA THR A 246 -13.37 9.40 -20.01
C THR A 246 -13.74 8.96 -18.59
N LYS A 247 -12.96 8.02 -18.04
CA LYS A 247 -12.98 7.69 -16.62
C LYS A 247 -11.58 7.66 -16.03
N GLY A 248 -11.45 8.18 -14.82
CA GLY A 248 -10.18 8.31 -14.10
C GLY A 248 -9.61 9.73 -14.14
N ASN A 249 -8.60 9.96 -13.31
CA ASN A 249 -7.98 11.28 -13.11
C ASN A 249 -6.45 11.21 -13.01
N MET A 250 -5.85 10.19 -13.65
CA MET A 250 -4.40 10.11 -13.83
C MET A 250 -3.91 11.27 -14.70
N GLU A 251 -2.62 11.58 -14.61
CA GLU A 251 -2.02 12.59 -15.49
C GLU A 251 -2.16 12.22 -16.99
N CYS A 252 -3.01 12.96 -17.71
CA CYS A 252 -3.33 12.69 -19.12
C CYS A 252 -2.10 12.80 -20.02
N GLY A 253 -1.19 13.73 -19.69
CA GLY A 253 -0.12 14.11 -20.59
C GLY A 253 0.98 13.11 -20.80
N THR A 254 1.03 12.08 -19.97
CA THR A 254 1.97 10.99 -20.20
C THR A 254 1.61 10.15 -21.43
N CYS A 255 0.32 10.07 -21.80
CA CYS A 255 -0.14 9.27 -22.93
C CYS A 255 -0.68 10.13 -24.07
N HIS A 256 -1.42 11.19 -23.75
CA HIS A 256 -2.14 11.99 -24.75
C HIS A 256 -1.34 13.17 -25.29
N PHE A 257 -0.17 13.51 -24.73
CA PHE A 257 0.66 14.63 -25.22
C PHE A 257 2.06 14.12 -25.60
N ASP A 258 2.45 14.30 -26.86
CA ASP A 258 3.83 14.16 -27.32
C ASP A 258 4.63 15.48 -27.15
N GLY A 259 4.05 16.45 -26.43
CA GLY A 259 4.55 17.81 -26.31
C GLY A 259 3.92 18.80 -27.31
N LYS A 260 2.99 18.36 -28.17
CA LYS A 260 2.28 19.23 -29.11
C LYS A 260 0.78 19.22 -28.84
N ILE A 261 0.23 20.41 -28.61
CA ILE A 261 -1.22 20.65 -28.69
C ILE A 261 -1.44 21.39 -30.00
N ASN A 262 -2.39 20.95 -30.82
CA ASN A 262 -2.77 21.66 -32.02
C ASN A 262 -3.29 23.04 -31.60
N LYS A 263 -2.61 24.11 -32.05
CA LYS A 263 -2.92 25.49 -31.65
C LYS A 263 -4.32 25.94 -32.10
N THR A 264 -4.85 25.34 -33.17
CA THR A 264 -6.15 25.65 -33.74
C THR A 264 -7.26 24.89 -33.02
N THR A 265 -7.15 23.57 -32.89
CA THR A 265 -8.20 22.75 -32.26
C THR A 265 -8.11 22.74 -30.74
N LYS A 266 -7.00 23.22 -30.16
CA LYS A 266 -6.64 23.12 -28.74
C LYS A 266 -6.66 21.68 -28.20
N HIS A 267 -6.59 20.68 -29.09
CA HIS A 267 -6.54 19.27 -28.75
C HIS A 267 -5.16 18.67 -29.07
N PRO A 268 -4.73 17.62 -28.35
CA PRO A 268 -3.63 16.81 -28.81
C PRO A 268 -3.88 16.19 -30.19
N PRO A 269 -2.84 15.74 -30.90
CA PRO A 269 -2.96 15.15 -32.24
C PRO A 269 -3.61 13.75 -32.28
N PHE A 270 -4.42 13.40 -31.29
CA PHE A 270 -5.13 12.12 -31.19
C PHE A 270 -6.63 12.32 -31.30
#